data_AF-A0A832U1T2-F1
#
_entry.id   AF-A0A832U1T2-F1
#
_cell.length_a   1.000
_cell.length_b   1.000
_cell.length_c   1.000
_cell.angle_alpha   90.00
_cell.angle_beta   90.00
_cell.angle_gamma   90.00
#
_symmetry.space_group_name_H-M   'P 1'
#
loop_
_entity.id
_entity.type
_entity.pdbx_description
1 polymer ?
#
loop_
_entity_poly.entity_id
_entity_poly.type
_entity_poly.pdbx_seq_one_letter_code
_entity_poly.pdbx_strand_id
1 'polypeptide(L)'
;MNIKEKLQDAVNALNYGSLSVQDKKIEETCSYRIKQTKSRKTIVINCKECDSGSSLNDMHCRKNILGILQKEVKANCLVLSRLYERDYEGEALSLLYILAGFEGIVTAYESAEKVPRACTLSEKKNCELERKEIIASFAKTVEADPLKARLEIKRFIQGKMLNKTPDRVTQKVMGTILERIPEKFTGKITGRVTEKDSEK
;
A
#
# COMPACT_ATOMS: atom_id res chain seq x y z
N MET A 1 13.61 14.00 -61.47
CA MET A 1 13.03 13.52 -60.20
C MET A 1 13.55 14.43 -59.09
N ASN A 2 12.70 15.32 -58.58
CA ASN A 2 13.11 16.52 -57.86
C ASN A 2 13.21 16.25 -56.34
N ILE A 3 14.39 16.49 -55.75
CA ILE A 3 14.69 16.22 -54.33
C ILE A 3 13.76 17.01 -53.41
N LYS A 4 13.23 18.16 -53.86
CA LYS A 4 12.25 18.96 -53.12
C LYS A 4 10.92 18.25 -52.88
N GLU A 5 10.43 17.44 -53.82
CA GLU A 5 9.15 16.73 -53.67
C GLU A 5 9.26 15.64 -52.60
N LYS A 6 10.36 14.87 -52.60
CA LYS A 6 10.63 13.85 -51.57
C LYS A 6 10.77 14.45 -50.17
N LEU A 7 11.33 15.65 -50.06
CA LEU A 7 11.45 16.34 -48.77
C LEU A 7 10.08 16.84 -48.28
N GLN A 8 9.24 17.34 -49.18
CA GLN A 8 7.90 17.81 -48.83
C GLN A 8 6.98 16.65 -48.42
N ASP A 9 7.07 15.50 -49.08
CA ASP A 9 6.34 14.30 -48.70
C ASP A 9 6.79 13.74 -47.35
N ALA A 10 8.10 13.80 -47.04
CA ALA A 10 8.62 13.41 -45.73
C ALA A 10 8.16 14.36 -44.60
N VAL A 11 8.09 15.67 -44.86
CA VAL A 11 7.59 16.66 -43.90
C VAL A 11 6.07 16.52 -43.70
N ASN A 12 5.31 16.24 -44.76
CA ASN A 12 3.88 16.01 -44.68
C ASN A 12 3.55 14.68 -43.97
N ALA A 13 4.37 13.64 -44.14
CA ALA A 13 4.25 12.37 -43.39
C ALA A 13 4.55 12.54 -41.90
N LEU A 14 5.44 13.47 -41.51
CA LEU A 14 5.71 13.79 -40.10
C LEU A 14 4.59 14.63 -39.46
N ASN A 15 3.92 15.48 -40.23
CA ASN A 15 2.84 16.34 -39.73
C ASN A 15 1.45 15.68 -39.69
N TYR A 16 1.24 14.57 -40.44
CA TYR A 16 0.02 13.77 -40.39
C TYR A 16 0.13 12.51 -39.51
N GLY A 17 1.29 12.29 -38.88
CA GLY A 17 1.42 11.41 -37.73
C GLY A 17 0.77 12.05 -36.51
N SER A 18 -0.56 12.20 -36.56
CA SER A 18 -1.39 12.50 -35.39
C SER A 18 -0.93 11.53 -34.31
N LEU A 19 -0.35 12.11 -33.27
CA LEU A 19 0.16 11.44 -32.10
C LEU A 19 -0.81 10.31 -31.74
N SER A 20 -0.42 9.07 -32.06
CA SER A 20 -0.90 7.94 -31.29
C SER A 20 -0.36 8.24 -29.90
N VAL A 21 -1.23 8.86 -29.10
CA VAL A 21 -1.14 8.84 -27.66
C VAL A 21 -0.91 7.38 -27.37
N GLN A 22 0.34 7.03 -27.06
CA GLN A 22 0.65 5.78 -26.43
C GLN A 22 -0.38 5.68 -25.33
N ASP A 23 -1.24 4.67 -25.38
CA ASP A 23 -2.16 4.33 -24.32
C ASP A 23 -1.30 4.11 -23.07
N LYS A 24 -0.99 5.21 -22.38
CA LYS A 24 -0.74 5.20 -20.96
C LYS A 24 -1.97 4.47 -20.46
N LYS A 25 -1.80 3.23 -20.01
CA LYS A 25 -2.75 2.62 -19.08
C LYS A 25 -2.99 3.69 -18.03
N ILE A 26 -4.10 4.39 -18.15
CA ILE A 26 -4.53 5.34 -17.15
C ILE A 26 -4.78 4.41 -15.97
N GLU A 27 -3.87 4.39 -15.00
CA GLU A 27 -4.19 3.83 -13.70
C GLU A 27 -5.35 4.69 -13.21
N GLU A 28 -6.57 4.19 -13.43
CA GLU A 28 -7.82 4.83 -13.05
C GLU A 28 -7.83 4.95 -11.54
N THR A 29 -7.23 6.04 -11.07
CA THR A 29 -7.26 6.44 -9.68
C THR A 29 -8.69 6.86 -9.40
N CYS A 30 -9.28 6.38 -8.31
CA CYS A 30 -10.65 6.75 -7.95
C CYS A 30 -10.80 8.29 -7.91
N SER A 31 -11.90 8.80 -8.44
CA SER A 31 -12.23 10.23 -8.34
C SER A 31 -12.40 10.63 -6.86
N TYR A 32 -11.78 11.74 -6.46
CA TYR A 32 -11.87 12.26 -5.10
C TYR A 32 -11.84 13.79 -5.09
N ARG A 33 -12.33 14.37 -4.00
CA ARG A 33 -12.27 15.80 -3.73
C ARG A 33 -11.83 16.07 -2.31
N ILE A 34 -11.22 17.23 -2.10
CA ILE A 34 -10.79 17.68 -0.77
C ILE A 34 -11.74 18.78 -0.32
N LYS A 35 -12.34 18.59 0.85
CA LYS A 35 -13.12 19.62 1.54
C LYS A 35 -12.29 20.13 2.71
N GLN A 36 -11.96 21.42 2.70
CA GLN A 36 -11.20 22.04 3.79
C GLN A 36 -12.03 23.12 4.46
N THR A 37 -12.18 23.02 5.78
CA THR A 37 -12.71 24.06 6.66
C THR A 37 -11.60 24.62 7.54
N LYS A 38 -11.89 25.64 8.36
CA LYS A 38 -10.91 26.27 9.25
C LYS A 38 -10.22 25.29 10.21
N SER A 39 -10.88 24.19 10.58
CA SER A 39 -10.38 23.22 11.57
C SER A 39 -10.27 21.78 11.04
N ARG A 40 -10.77 21.49 9.83
CA ARG A 40 -10.91 20.12 9.34
C ARG A 40 -10.65 19.99 7.85
N LYS A 41 -9.72 19.11 7.48
CA LYS A 41 -9.50 18.64 6.11
C LYS A 41 -10.15 17.26 5.94
N THR A 42 -11.08 17.14 5.00
CA THR A 42 -11.78 15.89 4.68
C THR A 42 -11.50 15.50 3.24
N ILE A 43 -11.01 14.27 3.02
CA ILE A 43 -10.90 13.68 1.68
C ILE A 43 -12.20 12.90 1.42
N VAL A 44 -12.89 13.19 0.32
CA VAL A 44 -14.12 12.50 -0.07
C VAL A 44 -13.84 11.77 -1.39
N ILE A 45 -13.82 10.44 -1.34
CA ILE A 45 -13.67 9.59 -2.53
C ILE A 45 -15.06 9.30 -3.08
N ASN A 46 -15.28 9.64 -4.34
CA ASN A 46 -16.53 9.37 -5.03
C ASN A 46 -16.60 7.90 -5.44
N CYS A 47 -17.40 7.13 -4.72
CA CYS A 47 -17.60 5.72 -5.00
C CYS A 47 -19.00 5.40 -5.55
N LYS A 48 -19.80 6.42 -5.91
CA LYS A 48 -21.18 6.22 -6.40
C LYS A 48 -21.25 5.36 -7.65
N GLU A 49 -20.29 5.55 -8.55
CA GLU A 49 -20.15 4.84 -9.83
C GLU A 49 -19.12 3.71 -9.74
N CYS A 50 -18.73 3.30 -8.52
CA CYS A 50 -17.72 2.27 -8.32
C CYS A 50 -18.37 0.87 -8.24
N ASP A 51 -17.98 0.00 -9.16
CA ASP A 51 -18.41 -1.40 -9.20
C ASP A 51 -17.73 -2.25 -8.10
N SER A 52 -16.56 -1.84 -7.61
CA SER A 52 -15.73 -2.58 -6.65
C SER A 52 -16.18 -2.47 -5.17
N GLY A 53 -17.46 -2.19 -4.92
CA GLY A 53 -18.06 -2.24 -3.57
C GLY A 53 -17.66 -1.12 -2.59
N SER A 54 -16.76 -0.22 -3.00
CA SER A 54 -16.32 0.95 -2.22
C SER A 54 -15.73 0.58 -0.85
N SER A 55 -14.99 -0.52 -0.78
CA SER A 55 -14.63 -1.19 0.48
C SER A 55 -13.12 -1.37 0.64
N LEU A 56 -12.62 -1.22 1.86
CA LEU A 56 -11.23 -1.60 2.19
C LEU A 56 -10.98 -3.11 2.11
N ASN A 57 -12.01 -3.94 1.96
CA ASN A 57 -11.84 -5.38 1.72
C ASN A 57 -11.54 -5.70 0.25
N ASP A 58 -11.90 -4.80 -0.66
CA ASP A 58 -11.60 -4.95 -2.08
C ASP A 58 -10.18 -4.46 -2.41
N MET A 59 -9.44 -5.23 -3.20
CA MET A 59 -8.03 -4.95 -3.51
C MET A 59 -7.85 -3.68 -4.34
N HIS A 60 -8.74 -3.45 -5.31
CA HIS A 60 -8.69 -2.28 -6.18
C HIS A 60 -9.01 -1.00 -5.38
N CYS A 61 -10.06 -1.05 -4.56
CA CYS A 61 -10.40 0.03 -3.63
C CYS A 61 -9.26 0.32 -2.64
N ARG A 62 -8.65 -0.71 -2.02
CA ARG A 62 -7.49 -0.50 -1.13
C ARG A 62 -6.35 0.22 -1.84
N LYS A 63 -5.92 -0.28 -3.00
CA LYS A 63 -4.80 0.31 -3.75
C LYS A 63 -5.05 1.78 -4.03
N ASN A 64 -6.24 2.12 -4.52
CA ASN A 64 -6.60 3.50 -4.82
C ASN A 64 -6.70 4.39 -3.58
N ILE A 65 -7.36 3.92 -2.51
CA ILE A 65 -7.50 4.69 -1.27
C ILE A 65 -6.12 4.98 -0.66
N LEU A 66 -5.24 3.96 -0.57
CA LEU A 66 -3.90 4.12 -0.04
C LEU A 66 -3.06 5.05 -0.93
N GLY A 67 -3.16 4.92 -2.26
CA GLY A 67 -2.48 5.83 -3.19
C GLY A 67 -2.94 7.29 -3.06
N ILE A 68 -4.23 7.53 -2.82
CA ILE A 68 -4.74 8.89 -2.53
C ILE A 68 -4.17 9.41 -1.20
N LEU A 69 -4.15 8.59 -0.15
CA LEU A 69 -3.59 8.98 1.15
C LEU A 69 -2.07 9.18 1.13
N GLN A 70 -1.33 8.51 0.25
CA GLN A 70 0.10 8.77 0.05
C GLN A 70 0.33 10.15 -0.58
N LYS A 71 -0.49 10.52 -1.58
CA LYS A 71 -0.40 11.81 -2.28
C LYS A 71 -0.85 12.97 -1.41
N GLU A 72 -1.90 12.77 -0.63
CA GLU A 72 -2.54 13.82 0.17
C GLU A 72 -2.05 13.83 1.62
N VAL A 73 -1.32 14.88 2.00
CA VAL A 73 -0.79 14.99 3.36
C VAL A 73 -1.91 15.34 4.36
N LYS A 74 -2.06 14.49 5.38
CA LYS A 74 -2.79 14.65 6.66
C LYS A 74 -4.18 15.29 6.57
N ALA A 75 -5.15 14.51 6.13
CA ALA A 75 -6.56 14.76 6.39
C ALA A 75 -6.97 14.38 7.81
N ASN A 76 -8.01 15.03 8.34
CA ASN A 76 -8.67 14.69 9.60
C ASN A 76 -9.73 13.59 9.41
N CYS A 77 -10.30 13.49 8.21
CA CYS A 77 -11.35 12.54 7.88
C CYS A 77 -11.20 12.05 6.44
N LEU A 78 -11.48 10.77 6.22
CA LEU A 78 -11.66 10.16 4.91
C LEU A 78 -13.10 9.66 4.79
N VAL A 79 -13.79 10.02 3.71
CA VAL A 79 -15.17 9.62 3.44
C VAL A 79 -15.21 8.83 2.15
N LEU A 80 -15.79 7.63 2.19
CA LEU A 80 -16.13 6.85 1.00
C LEU A 80 -17.61 7.12 0.66
N SER A 81 -17.88 7.91 -0.37
CA SER A 81 -19.25 8.31 -0.70
C SER A 81 -19.88 7.35 -1.71
N ARG A 82 -20.71 6.42 -1.23
CA ARG A 82 -21.60 5.57 -2.04
C ARG A 82 -23.07 5.90 -1.73
N LEU A 83 -23.99 4.91 -1.79
CA LEU A 83 -25.37 5.03 -1.30
C LEU A 83 -25.41 5.37 0.20
N TYR A 84 -24.45 4.82 0.97
CA TYR A 84 -24.20 5.17 2.36
C TYR A 84 -22.75 5.66 2.48
N GLU A 85 -22.56 6.72 3.27
CA GLU A 85 -21.22 7.27 3.54
C GLU A 85 -20.52 6.44 4.62
N ARG A 86 -19.23 6.19 4.42
CA ARG A 86 -18.36 5.56 5.42
C ARG A 86 -17.21 6.49 5.76
N ASP A 87 -17.14 6.88 7.02
CA ASP A 87 -16.19 7.87 7.51
C ASP A 87 -15.11 7.20 8.36
N TYR A 88 -13.86 7.58 8.11
CA TYR A 88 -12.69 7.14 8.86
C TYR A 88 -12.02 8.36 9.49
N GLU A 89 -11.89 8.34 10.80
CA GLU A 89 -11.26 9.39 11.61
C GLU A 89 -10.34 8.77 12.68
N GLY A 90 -9.54 9.60 13.34
CA GLY A 90 -8.73 9.21 14.50
C GLY A 90 -7.80 8.03 14.23
N GLU A 91 -7.86 7.01 15.08
CA GLU A 91 -7.00 5.83 15.01
C GLU A 91 -7.17 5.05 13.69
N ALA A 92 -8.41 4.90 13.22
CA ALA A 92 -8.68 4.17 11.98
C ALA A 92 -8.02 4.85 10.77
N LEU A 93 -8.11 6.18 10.67
CA LEU A 93 -7.45 6.94 9.62
C LEU A 93 -5.93 6.94 9.77
N SER A 94 -5.42 7.01 11.00
CA SER A 94 -3.99 6.92 11.29
C SER A 94 -3.39 5.60 10.80
N LEU A 95 -4.08 4.48 11.04
CA LEU A 95 -3.67 3.16 10.53
C LEU A 95 -3.64 3.11 9.01
N LEU A 96 -4.60 3.76 8.34
CA LEU A 96 -4.60 3.85 6.87
C LEU A 96 -3.38 4.65 6.35
N TYR A 97 -2.99 5.74 7.02
CA TYR A 97 -1.75 6.46 6.66
C TYR A 97 -0.49 5.63 6.90
N ILE A 98 -0.43 4.86 8.00
CA ILE A 98 0.69 3.95 8.25
C ILE A 98 0.77 2.90 7.14
N LEU A 99 -0.38 2.34 6.74
CA LEU A 99 -0.44 1.35 5.67
C LEU A 99 -0.10 1.96 4.31
N ALA A 100 -0.53 3.20 4.05
CA ALA A 100 -0.19 3.97 2.86
C ALA A 100 1.33 4.21 2.79
N GLY A 101 1.99 4.55 3.90
CA GLY A 101 3.45 4.73 3.94
C GLY A 101 4.25 3.41 3.97
N PHE A 102 3.61 2.25 4.00
CA PHE A 102 4.27 0.98 4.31
C PHE A 102 5.30 0.57 3.25
N GLU A 103 5.03 0.85 1.98
CA GLU A 103 5.95 0.62 0.87
C GLU A 103 7.28 1.34 1.08
N GLY A 104 7.23 2.65 1.34
CA GLY A 104 8.44 3.44 1.59
C GLY A 104 9.23 2.93 2.80
N ILE A 105 8.54 2.44 3.83
CA ILE A 105 9.18 1.82 5.00
C ILE A 105 9.94 0.55 4.58
N VAL A 106 9.27 -0.38 3.89
CA VAL A 106 9.89 -1.67 3.50
C VAL A 106 11.05 -1.46 2.53
N THR A 107 10.91 -0.58 1.55
CA THR A 107 11.98 -0.24 0.60
C THR A 107 13.19 0.39 1.29
N ALA A 108 12.98 1.23 2.31
CA ALA A 108 14.09 1.77 3.10
C ALA A 108 14.89 0.68 3.83
N TYR A 109 14.25 -0.43 4.23
CA TYR A 109 14.96 -1.57 4.85
C TYR A 109 15.81 -2.39 3.87
N GLU A 110 15.55 -2.30 2.58
CA GLU A 110 16.35 -2.96 1.54
C GLU A 110 17.77 -2.39 1.50
N SER A 111 17.87 -1.05 1.52
CA SER A 111 19.10 -0.28 1.42
C SER A 111 19.75 0.09 2.77
N ALA A 112 19.04 -0.06 3.89
CA ALA A 112 19.58 0.26 5.22
C ALA A 112 20.87 -0.52 5.54
N GLU A 113 21.87 0.16 6.11
CA GLU A 113 23.09 -0.43 6.65
C GLU A 113 22.84 -1.04 8.06
N LYS A 114 23.39 -2.22 8.35
CA LYS A 114 22.68 -3.20 9.21
C LYS A 114 23.37 -3.63 10.48
N VAL A 115 24.62 -3.25 10.70
CA VAL A 115 25.31 -3.65 11.92
C VAL A 115 26.13 -2.47 12.40
N PRO A 116 25.83 -1.90 13.58
CA PRO A 116 26.66 -0.84 14.18
C PRO A 116 28.10 -1.29 14.47
N ARG A 117 28.39 -2.59 14.34
CA ARG A 117 29.68 -3.22 14.62
C ARG A 117 30.12 -4.06 13.44
N ALA A 118 31.42 -4.09 13.18
CA ALA A 118 32.00 -4.96 12.17
C ALA A 118 31.68 -6.44 12.50
N CYS A 119 30.84 -7.06 11.68
CA CYS A 119 30.62 -8.50 11.73
C CYS A 119 31.86 -9.21 11.18
N THR A 120 32.52 -10.01 12.03
CA THR A 120 33.74 -10.77 11.70
C THR A 120 33.46 -12.22 11.33
N LEU A 121 32.20 -12.66 11.38
CA LEU A 121 31.81 -14.01 11.00
C LEU A 121 32.01 -14.23 9.49
N SER A 122 32.55 -15.40 9.11
CA SER A 122 32.76 -15.80 7.72
C SER A 122 31.45 -15.81 6.91
N GLU A 123 30.34 -16.11 7.58
CA GLU A 123 28.99 -16.19 7.01
C GLU A 123 28.36 -14.83 6.69
N LYS A 124 29.01 -13.71 7.04
CA LYS A 124 28.49 -12.35 6.84
C LYS A 124 27.87 -12.14 5.46
N LYS A 125 28.59 -12.53 4.40
CA LYS A 125 28.12 -12.38 3.01
C LYS A 125 26.82 -13.13 2.76
N ASN A 126 26.71 -14.35 3.27
CA ASN A 126 25.51 -15.18 3.09
C ASN A 126 24.33 -14.59 3.86
N CYS A 127 24.52 -14.14 5.10
CA CYS A 127 23.47 -13.48 5.89
C CYS A 127 22.99 -12.17 5.23
N GLU A 128 23.91 -11.39 4.67
CA GLU A 128 23.59 -10.15 3.95
C GLU A 128 22.76 -10.40 2.69
N LEU A 129 23.13 -11.43 1.92
CA LEU A 129 22.41 -11.87 0.73
C LEU A 129 21.02 -12.41 1.09
N GLU A 130 20.93 -13.36 2.03
CA GLU A 130 19.65 -13.94 2.48
C GLU A 130 18.69 -12.83 2.94
N ARG A 131 19.18 -11.88 3.75
CA ARG A 131 18.34 -10.76 4.19
C ARG A 131 17.90 -9.87 3.04
N LYS A 132 18.78 -9.57 2.08
CA LYS A 132 18.41 -8.77 0.90
C LYS A 132 17.32 -9.45 0.11
N GLU A 133 17.44 -10.76 -0.14
CA GLU A 133 16.43 -11.56 -0.83
C GLU A 133 15.10 -11.58 -0.09
N ILE A 134 15.11 -11.78 1.23
CA ILE A 134 13.90 -11.76 2.07
C ILE A 134 13.18 -10.42 1.95
N ILE A 135 13.89 -9.30 2.07
CA ILE A 135 13.25 -7.98 2.02
C ILE A 135 12.82 -7.60 0.61
N ALA A 136 13.59 -7.95 -0.41
CA ALA A 136 13.17 -7.80 -1.80
C ALA A 136 11.90 -8.60 -2.10
N SER A 137 11.74 -9.78 -1.48
CA SER A 137 10.50 -10.56 -1.60
C SER A 137 9.29 -9.83 -0.99
N PHE A 138 9.47 -9.18 0.17
CA PHE A 138 8.42 -8.37 0.79
C PHE A 138 8.12 -7.11 0.00
N ALA A 139 9.13 -6.40 -0.50
CA ALA A 139 8.95 -5.18 -1.30
C ALA A 139 8.04 -5.45 -2.51
N LYS A 140 8.26 -6.55 -3.23
CA LYS A 140 7.39 -7.00 -4.34
C LYS A 140 5.94 -7.23 -3.90
N THR A 141 5.72 -7.85 -2.73
CA THR A 141 4.35 -8.05 -2.22
C THR A 141 3.71 -6.73 -1.81
N VAL A 142 4.46 -5.78 -1.23
CA VAL A 142 3.91 -4.48 -0.79
C VAL A 142 3.41 -3.66 -1.96
N GLU A 143 4.14 -3.64 -3.08
CA GLU A 143 3.74 -2.95 -4.32
C GLU A 143 2.35 -3.43 -4.80
N ALA A 144 2.07 -4.73 -4.67
CA ALA A 144 0.80 -5.32 -5.07
C ALA A 144 -0.31 -5.14 -4.00
N ASP A 145 -0.02 -5.46 -2.74
CA ASP A 145 -0.95 -5.36 -1.61
C ASP A 145 -0.22 -5.16 -0.27
N PRO A 146 -0.18 -3.90 0.24
CA PRO A 146 0.47 -3.58 1.51
C PRO A 146 -0.08 -4.35 2.71
N LEU A 147 -1.37 -4.69 2.72
CA LEU A 147 -1.99 -5.41 3.83
C LEU A 147 -1.54 -6.86 3.84
N LYS A 148 -1.51 -7.50 2.67
CA LYS A 148 -1.00 -8.87 2.51
C LYS A 148 0.46 -8.97 2.93
N ALA A 149 1.30 -8.04 2.47
CA ALA A 149 2.70 -7.99 2.83
C ALA A 149 2.92 -7.85 4.35
N ARG A 150 2.14 -6.99 5.02
CA ARG A 150 2.20 -6.85 6.48
C ARG A 150 1.91 -8.17 7.20
N LEU A 151 0.92 -8.94 6.74
CA LEU A 151 0.58 -10.25 7.32
C LEU A 151 1.68 -11.29 7.06
N GLU A 152 2.30 -11.29 5.88
CA GLU A 152 3.45 -12.14 5.56
C GLU A 152 4.66 -11.83 6.43
N ILE A 153 5.02 -10.56 6.59
CA ILE A 153 6.11 -10.12 7.47
C ILE A 153 5.82 -10.54 8.92
N LYS A 154 4.59 -10.37 9.41
CA LYS A 154 4.19 -10.81 10.76
C LYS A 154 4.41 -12.31 10.94
N ARG A 155 3.96 -13.13 9.99
CA ARG A 155 4.14 -14.59 10.02
C ARG A 155 5.61 -14.99 9.95
N PHE A 156 6.40 -14.35 9.10
CA PHE A 156 7.83 -14.60 8.98
C PHE A 156 8.57 -14.33 10.30
N ILE A 157 8.30 -13.18 10.93
CA ILE A 157 8.88 -12.84 12.23
C ILE A 157 8.50 -13.88 13.28
N GLN A 158 7.21 -14.22 13.39
CA GLN A 158 6.72 -15.23 14.33
C GLN A 158 7.37 -16.60 14.12
N GLY A 159 7.47 -17.06 12.87
CA GLY A 159 8.14 -18.33 12.54
C GLY A 159 9.63 -18.33 12.91
N LYS A 160 10.35 -17.23 12.66
CA LYS A 160 11.76 -17.10 13.08
C LYS A 160 11.91 -17.00 14.61
N MET A 161 10.91 -16.47 15.35
CA MET A 161 10.92 -16.44 16.82
C MET A 161 10.67 -17.81 17.44
N LEU A 162 9.78 -18.63 16.86
CA LEU A 162 9.53 -20.00 17.35
C LEU A 162 10.72 -20.93 17.12
N ASN A 163 11.53 -20.65 16.10
CA ASN A 163 12.74 -21.43 15.77
C ASN A 163 14.00 -20.95 16.50
N LYS A 164 13.94 -19.84 17.26
CA LYS A 164 15.02 -19.38 18.14
C LYS A 164 14.64 -19.65 19.60
N THR A 165 15.38 -20.53 20.27
CA THR A 165 15.32 -20.63 21.74
C THR A 165 15.54 -19.25 22.39
N PRO A 166 14.87 -18.95 23.52
CA PRO A 166 14.77 -17.58 24.01
C PRO A 166 16.07 -17.17 24.68
N ASP A 167 16.91 -16.41 23.97
CA ASP A 167 18.04 -15.72 24.59
C ASP A 167 17.54 -14.44 25.27
N ARG A 168 17.82 -14.32 26.57
CA ARG A 168 17.12 -13.50 27.59
C ARG A 168 17.17 -11.97 27.41
N VAL A 169 17.70 -11.46 26.30
CA VAL A 169 18.03 -10.04 26.12
C VAL A 169 16.99 -9.28 25.28
N THR A 170 16.19 -9.96 24.45
CA THR A 170 15.20 -9.32 23.56
C THR A 170 13.88 -8.92 24.22
N GLN A 171 13.60 -9.38 25.44
CA GLN A 171 12.34 -9.09 26.14
C GLN A 171 12.16 -7.60 26.51
N LYS A 172 13.24 -6.82 26.67
CA LYS A 172 13.15 -5.44 27.16
C LYS A 172 12.80 -4.40 26.08
N VAL A 173 13.02 -4.71 24.80
CA VAL A 173 12.69 -3.82 23.68
C VAL A 173 11.28 -4.12 23.13
N MET A 174 10.73 -5.30 23.42
CA MET A 174 9.44 -5.75 22.89
C MET A 174 8.20 -5.12 23.53
N GLY A 175 8.29 -4.56 24.75
CA GLY A 175 7.13 -3.94 25.41
C GLY A 175 6.68 -2.62 24.77
N THR A 176 7.59 -1.85 24.18
CA THR A 176 7.28 -0.46 23.78
C THR A 176 6.76 -0.30 22.35
N ILE A 177 6.99 -1.27 21.46
CA ILE A 177 6.59 -1.17 20.04
C ILE A 177 5.32 -1.98 19.75
N LEU A 178 5.09 -3.10 20.45
CA LEU A 178 3.92 -3.96 20.21
C LEU A 178 2.63 -3.46 20.88
N GLU A 179 2.73 -2.69 21.98
CA GLU A 179 1.55 -2.21 22.73
C GLU A 179 0.80 -1.04 22.07
N ARG A 180 1.31 -0.47 20.97
CA ARG A 180 0.70 0.72 20.34
C ARG A 180 -0.36 0.44 19.27
N ILE A 181 -0.75 -0.82 19.02
CA ILE A 181 -1.86 -1.14 18.11
C ILE A 181 -2.76 -2.18 18.78
N PRO A 182 -3.98 -1.82 19.21
CA PRO A 182 -4.91 -2.76 19.83
C PRO A 182 -5.29 -3.89 18.87
N GLU A 183 -5.15 -5.13 19.31
CA GLU A 183 -5.52 -6.36 18.58
C GLU A 183 -7.05 -6.54 18.36
N LYS A 184 -7.86 -5.51 18.61
CA LYS A 184 -9.34 -5.63 18.65
C LYS A 184 -10.04 -5.66 17.28
N PHE A 185 -9.31 -5.59 16.16
CA PHE A 185 -9.93 -5.53 14.82
C PHE A 185 -9.82 -6.80 13.97
N THR A 186 -9.05 -7.82 14.36
CA THR A 186 -9.00 -9.08 13.61
C THR A 186 -10.18 -10.02 13.89
N GLY A 187 -11.06 -9.69 14.85
CA GLY A 187 -12.18 -10.55 15.27
C GLY A 187 -13.58 -10.13 14.82
N LYS A 188 -13.76 -9.08 14.00
CA LYS A 188 -15.10 -8.55 13.64
C LYS A 188 -15.48 -8.66 12.15
N ILE A 189 -14.68 -9.35 11.34
CA ILE A 189 -14.95 -9.55 9.90
C ILE A 189 -15.45 -10.97 9.58
N THR A 190 -15.43 -11.92 10.52
CA THR A 190 -15.87 -13.31 10.30
C THR A 190 -17.01 -13.75 11.22
N GLY A 191 -18.09 -12.97 11.29
CA GLY A 191 -19.22 -13.34 12.14
C GLY A 191 -20.52 -12.58 11.85
N ARG A 192 -20.94 -12.53 10.58
CA ARG A 192 -22.35 -12.27 10.17
C ARG A 192 -22.60 -12.84 8.76
N VAL A 193 -22.35 -14.13 8.56
CA VAL A 193 -22.89 -14.90 7.43
C VAL A 193 -23.25 -16.29 7.96
N THR A 194 -24.27 -16.36 8.80
CA THR A 194 -25.09 -17.54 9.05
C THR A 194 -26.29 -17.05 9.87
N GLU A 195 -27.39 -16.74 9.19
CA GLU A 195 -28.78 -16.81 9.66
C GLU A 195 -29.66 -15.94 8.76
N LYS A 196 -30.12 -16.54 7.66
CA LYS A 196 -31.50 -16.51 7.16
C LYS A 196 -31.49 -17.06 5.75
N ASP A 197 -31.75 -18.36 5.65
CA ASP A 197 -32.46 -18.99 4.53
C ASP A 197 -32.95 -20.36 5.01
N SER A 198 -34.03 -20.32 5.78
CA SER A 198 -34.89 -21.47 6.06
C SER A 198 -36.27 -20.96 6.49
N GLU A 199 -37.05 -20.46 5.52
CA GLU A 199 -38.52 -20.40 5.59
C GLU A 199 -39.12 -19.99 4.23
N LYS A 200 -39.16 -20.94 3.28
CA LYS A 200 -40.37 -21.36 2.53
C LYS A 200 -40.03 -22.40 1.47
#